data_AF-A0A7J5V4T8-F1
#
_entry.id   AF-A0A7J5V4T8-F1
#
_cell.length_a   1.000
_cell.length_b   1.000
_cell.length_c   1.000
_cell.angle_alpha   90.00
_cell.angle_beta   90.00
_cell.angle_gamma   90.00
#
_symmetry.space_group_name_H-M   'P 1'
#
loop_
_entity.id
_entity.type
_entity.pdbx_description
1 polymer ?
#
loop_
_entity_poly.entity_id
_entity_poly.type
_entity_poly.pdbx_seq_one_letter_code
_entity_poly.pdbx_strand_id
1 'polypeptide(L)'
;MLSKSQARTFFLGGTIVTFAIFLGLSWNSLSNDVPKQTHPENLTEQVVRGKHLWESNNCMGCHTIFGEGAYYAPELTKVYERRGEAYIKAALMSKVPWAPRGRKMVAYGFTDEQATDLVEFFKWVGEVDLNGFPPKPELKR
;
A
#
# COMPACT_ATOMS: atom_id res chain seq x y z
N MET A 1 -37.95 -11.04 -27.55
CA MET A 1 -37.58 -11.14 -26.11
C MET A 1 -37.08 -12.55 -25.85
N LEU A 2 -36.03 -12.73 -25.04
CA LEU A 2 -35.54 -14.06 -24.67
C LEU A 2 -36.58 -14.79 -23.81
N SER A 3 -36.72 -16.11 -23.99
CA SER A 3 -37.46 -16.93 -23.04
C SER A 3 -36.74 -16.99 -21.69
N LYS A 4 -37.45 -17.35 -20.61
CA LYS A 4 -36.83 -17.51 -19.27
C LYS A 4 -35.65 -18.49 -19.29
N SER A 5 -35.76 -19.58 -20.05
CA SER A 5 -34.68 -20.56 -20.20
C SER A 5 -33.50 -19.97 -20.95
N GLN A 6 -33.73 -19.24 -22.04
CA GLN A 6 -32.67 -18.58 -22.81
C GLN A 6 -31.93 -17.53 -21.97
N ALA A 7 -32.66 -16.72 -21.20
CA ALA A 7 -32.09 -15.74 -20.29
C ALA A 7 -31.24 -16.40 -19.20
N ARG A 8 -31.70 -17.53 -18.62
CA ARG A 8 -30.93 -18.29 -17.63
C ARG A 8 -29.64 -18.86 -18.20
N THR A 9 -29.71 -19.49 -19.38
CA THR A 9 -28.53 -20.05 -20.04
C THR A 9 -27.53 -18.95 -20.40
N PHE A 10 -28.01 -17.81 -20.91
CA PHE A 10 -27.16 -16.66 -21.19
C PHE A 10 -26.46 -16.14 -19.93
N PHE A 11 -27.20 -15.94 -18.84
CA PHE A 11 -26.64 -15.49 -17.56
C PHE A 11 -25.57 -16.46 -17.02
N LEU A 12 -25.88 -17.76 -16.97
CA LEU A 12 -24.95 -18.76 -16.45
C LEU A 12 -23.72 -18.91 -17.36
N GLY A 13 -23.92 -18.99 -18.68
CA GLY A 13 -22.82 -19.07 -19.63
C GLY A 13 -21.92 -17.84 -19.57
N GLY A 14 -22.50 -16.64 -19.56
CA GLY A 14 -21.77 -15.39 -19.42
C GLY A 14 -20.99 -15.32 -18.11
N THR A 15 -21.61 -15.71 -16.99
CA THR A 15 -20.95 -15.76 -15.67
C THR A 15 -19.77 -16.72 -15.66
N ILE A 16 -19.92 -17.92 -16.22
CA ILE A 16 -18.83 -18.91 -16.29
C ILE A 16 -17.67 -18.38 -17.13
N VAL A 17 -17.97 -17.77 -18.28
CA VAL A 17 -16.94 -17.21 -19.18
C VAL A 17 -16.20 -16.05 -18.51
N THR A 18 -16.92 -15.07 -17.94
CA THR A 18 -16.27 -13.93 -17.28
C THR A 18 -15.49 -14.36 -16.04
N PHE A 19 -16.00 -15.33 -15.28
CA PHE A 19 -15.30 -15.89 -14.13
C PHE A 19 -14.01 -16.60 -14.55
N ALA A 20 -14.05 -17.41 -15.62
CA ALA A 20 -12.85 -18.06 -16.15
C ALA A 20 -11.81 -17.05 -16.64
N ILE A 21 -12.23 -15.98 -17.33
CA ILE A 21 -11.35 -14.88 -17.74
C ILE A 21 -10.73 -14.19 -16.52
N PHE A 22 -11.54 -13.90 -15.50
CA PHE A 22 -11.06 -13.29 -14.26
C PHE A 22 -9.98 -14.14 -13.58
N LEU A 23 -10.18 -15.46 -13.50
CA LEU A 23 -9.17 -16.38 -12.94
C LEU A 23 -7.88 -16.37 -13.78
N GLY A 24 -7.99 -16.41 -15.10
CA GLY A 24 -6.83 -16.35 -16.00
C GLY A 24 -6.03 -15.05 -15.84
N LEU A 25 -6.71 -13.90 -15.79
CA LEU A 25 -6.07 -12.60 -15.56
C LEU A 25 -5.47 -12.48 -14.16
N SER A 26 -6.16 -12.99 -13.13
CA SER A 26 -5.65 -13.00 -11.76
C SER A 26 -4.37 -13.83 -11.64
N TRP A 27 -4.35 -15.01 -12.27
CA TRP A 27 -3.15 -15.85 -12.29
C TRP A 27 -1.99 -15.18 -13.01
N ASN A 28 -2.23 -14.55 -14.16
CA ASN A 28 -1.21 -13.78 -14.87
C ASN A 28 -0.67 -12.63 -14.01
N SER A 29 -1.56 -11.84 -13.41
CA SER A 29 -1.19 -10.71 -12.56
C SER A 29 -0.32 -11.14 -11.38
N LEU A 30 -0.74 -12.18 -10.64
CA LEU A 30 -0.02 -12.67 -9.47
C LEU A 30 1.30 -13.38 -9.80
N SER A 31 1.37 -14.08 -10.93
CA SER A 31 2.55 -14.90 -11.28
C SER A 31 3.59 -14.14 -12.10
N ASN A 32 3.17 -13.14 -12.88
CA ASN A 32 4.06 -12.45 -13.81
C ASN A 32 4.23 -10.97 -13.48
N ASP A 33 3.14 -10.23 -13.25
CA ASP A 33 3.20 -8.77 -13.17
C ASP A 33 3.62 -8.30 -11.77
N VAL A 34 3.00 -8.85 -10.72
CA VAL A 34 3.31 -8.49 -9.32
C VAL A 34 4.80 -8.74 -8.99
N PRO A 35 5.41 -9.91 -9.27
CA PRO A 35 6.83 -10.12 -8.96
C PRO A 35 7.75 -9.14 -9.69
N LYS A 36 7.44 -8.77 -10.94
CA LYS A 36 8.24 -7.80 -11.71
C LYS A 36 8.16 -6.39 -11.12
N GLN A 37 6.98 -5.99 -10.65
CA GLN A 37 6.73 -4.65 -10.12
C GLN A 37 7.22 -4.49 -8.67
N THR A 38 7.23 -5.56 -7.90
CA THR A 38 7.44 -5.51 -6.44
C THR A 38 8.83 -5.91 -5.99
N HIS A 39 9.68 -6.44 -6.87
CA HIS A 39 11.05 -6.86 -6.53
C HIS A 39 11.08 -7.75 -5.27
N PRO A 40 10.46 -8.94 -5.29
CA PRO A 40 10.35 -9.80 -4.11
C PRO A 40 11.70 -10.19 -3.51
N GLU A 41 12.78 -10.18 -4.30
CA GLU A 41 14.16 -10.33 -3.85
C GLU A 41 14.60 -9.28 -2.82
N ASN A 42 13.95 -8.11 -2.79
CA ASN A 42 14.22 -7.02 -1.85
C ASN A 42 13.33 -7.08 -0.60
N LEU A 43 12.44 -8.07 -0.47
CA LEU A 43 11.62 -8.29 0.73
C LEU A 43 12.45 -8.92 1.85
N THR A 44 13.29 -8.12 2.50
CA THR A 44 14.05 -8.55 3.67
C THR A 44 13.13 -8.81 4.87
N GLU A 45 13.64 -9.51 5.89
CA GLU A 45 12.88 -9.71 7.14
C GLU A 45 12.47 -8.38 7.80
N GLN A 46 13.29 -7.33 7.67
CA GLN A 46 13.00 -5.99 8.18
C GLN A 46 11.77 -5.39 7.47
N VAL A 47 11.71 -5.49 6.14
CA VAL A 47 10.56 -5.04 5.33
C VAL A 47 9.28 -5.77 5.77
N VAL A 48 9.37 -7.09 5.97
CA VAL A 48 8.23 -7.90 6.43
C VAL A 48 7.77 -7.50 7.83
N ARG A 49 8.70 -7.31 8.78
CA ARG A 49 8.37 -6.82 10.13
C ARG A 49 7.78 -5.41 10.10
N GLY A 50 8.30 -4.52 9.27
CA GLY A 50 7.77 -3.17 9.05
C GLY A 50 6.34 -3.19 8.54
N LYS A 51 6.02 -4.08 7.59
CA LYS A 51 4.64 -4.32 7.13
C LYS A 51 3.73 -4.80 8.27
N HIS A 52 4.19 -5.73 9.11
CA HIS A 52 3.41 -6.17 10.26
C HIS A 52 3.17 -5.04 11.27
N LEU A 53 4.15 -4.17 11.51
CA LEU A 53 3.98 -2.98 12.34
C LEU A 53 2.94 -2.02 11.73
N TRP A 54 3.01 -1.77 10.41
CA TRP A 54 2.04 -0.95 9.67
C TRP A 54 0.59 -1.44 9.86
N GLU A 55 0.38 -2.76 9.74
CA GLU A 55 -0.95 -3.37 9.82
C GLU A 55 -1.47 -3.45 11.26
N SER A 56 -0.66 -3.93 12.19
CA SER A 56 -1.04 -4.08 13.60
C SER A 56 -1.36 -2.75 14.29
N ASN A 57 -0.82 -1.65 13.76
CA ASN A 57 -1.06 -0.30 14.27
C ASN A 57 -2.12 0.48 13.47
N ASN A 58 -2.81 -0.18 12.53
CA ASN A 58 -3.86 0.39 11.69
C ASN A 58 -3.46 1.73 11.04
N CYS A 59 -2.22 1.83 10.55
CA CYS A 59 -1.71 3.07 9.96
C CYS A 59 -2.53 3.49 8.71
N MET A 60 -3.01 2.50 7.94
CA MET A 60 -3.91 2.69 6.81
C MET A 60 -5.28 3.29 7.20
N GLY A 61 -5.68 3.21 8.47
CA GLY A 61 -6.87 3.87 9.00
C GLY A 61 -6.78 5.40 9.00
N CYS A 62 -5.59 5.97 8.82
CA CYS A 62 -5.36 7.41 8.65
C CYS A 62 -4.68 7.76 7.33
N HIS A 63 -3.76 6.92 6.87
CA HIS A 63 -2.89 7.15 5.71
C HIS A 63 -3.29 6.29 4.52
N THR A 64 -2.69 6.58 3.37
CA THR A 64 -2.68 5.68 2.21
C THR A 64 -1.27 5.19 1.88
N ILE A 65 -1.18 3.99 1.29
CA ILE A 65 -0.04 3.48 0.52
C ILE A 65 -0.59 3.00 -0.82
N PHE A 66 0.13 3.24 -1.91
CA PHE A 66 -0.29 2.95 -3.28
C PHE A 66 -1.64 3.59 -3.65
N GLY A 67 -2.02 4.68 -2.96
CA GLY A 67 -3.30 5.36 -3.12
C GLY A 67 -4.46 4.74 -2.35
N GLU A 68 -4.25 3.62 -1.65
CA GLU A 68 -5.28 2.89 -0.92
C GLU A 68 -5.17 3.11 0.60
N GLY A 69 -6.31 3.38 1.24
CA GLY A 69 -6.43 3.62 2.69
C GLY A 69 -7.35 4.80 3.01
N ALA A 70 -7.05 5.52 4.09
CA ALA A 70 -7.83 6.68 4.52
C ALA A 70 -7.20 8.03 4.13
N TYR A 71 -8.02 9.08 4.12
CA TYR A 71 -7.63 10.42 3.63
C TYR A 71 -7.43 11.45 4.76
N TYR A 72 -7.30 10.98 6.01
CA TYR A 72 -7.06 11.86 7.16
C TYR A 72 -5.60 12.34 7.21
N ALA A 73 -4.65 11.57 6.73
CA ALA A 73 -3.23 11.88 6.78
C ALA A 73 -2.58 11.69 5.39
N PRO A 74 -1.34 12.17 5.18
CA PRO A 74 -0.71 12.12 3.87
C PRO A 74 -0.50 10.69 3.34
N GLU A 75 -0.54 10.57 2.02
CA GLU A 75 -0.05 9.42 1.27
C GLU A 75 1.43 9.11 1.63
N LEU A 76 1.79 7.84 1.79
CA LEU A 76 3.11 7.42 2.28
C LEU A 76 3.98 6.63 1.30
N THR A 77 3.52 6.30 0.10
CA THR A 77 4.30 5.57 -0.93
C THR A 77 5.68 6.16 -1.14
N LYS A 78 5.75 7.50 -1.29
CA LYS A 78 7.02 8.22 -1.49
C LYS A 78 7.49 8.96 -0.24
N VAL A 79 7.13 8.50 0.96
CA VAL A 79 7.49 9.21 2.21
C VAL A 79 8.99 9.21 2.46
N TYR A 80 9.68 8.11 2.17
CA TYR A 80 11.13 8.01 2.32
C TYR A 80 11.85 9.05 1.46
N GLU A 81 11.54 9.10 0.17
CA GLU A 81 12.07 10.12 -0.75
C GLU A 81 11.72 11.55 -0.29
N ARG A 82 10.48 11.78 0.14
CA ARG A 82 9.96 13.12 0.48
C ARG A 82 10.46 13.67 1.81
N ARG A 83 10.79 12.83 2.78
CA ARG A 83 11.08 13.25 4.18
C ARG A 83 12.40 12.72 4.72
N GLY A 84 12.91 11.63 4.18
CA GLY A 84 14.10 10.95 4.69
C GLY A 84 13.85 10.17 5.97
N GLU A 85 14.79 9.27 6.27
CA GLU A 85 14.77 8.37 7.42
C GLU A 85 14.63 9.10 8.75
N ALA A 86 15.46 10.12 9.01
CA ALA A 86 15.49 10.81 10.29
C ALA A 86 14.13 11.41 10.68
N TYR A 87 13.40 11.96 9.70
CA TYR A 87 12.07 12.51 9.94
C TYR A 87 11.05 11.41 10.25
N ILE A 88 11.10 10.29 9.51
CA ILE A 88 10.20 9.15 9.73
C ILE A 88 10.44 8.58 11.13
N LYS A 89 11.69 8.31 11.51
CA LYS A 89 12.02 7.79 12.85
C LYS A 89 11.60 8.76 13.95
N ALA A 90 11.83 10.07 13.78
CA ALA A 90 11.39 11.06 14.77
C ALA A 90 9.86 11.03 15.01
N ALA A 91 9.05 10.89 13.95
CA ALA A 91 7.60 10.79 14.07
C ALA A 91 7.16 9.47 14.75
N LEU A 92 7.77 8.35 14.36
CA LEU A 92 7.47 7.00 14.84
C LEU A 92 7.88 6.77 16.30
N MET A 93 9.03 7.32 16.71
CA MET A 93 9.59 7.16 18.05
C MET A 93 9.04 8.22 19.03
N SER A 94 8.21 9.15 18.56
CA SER A 94 7.62 10.20 19.40
C SER A 94 6.78 9.59 20.53
N LYS A 95 7.09 9.98 21.77
CA LYS A 95 6.33 9.63 22.97
C LYS A 95 5.11 10.53 23.21
N VAL A 96 4.89 11.52 22.35
CA VAL A 96 3.72 12.40 22.34
C VAL A 96 3.06 12.41 20.96
N PRO A 97 1.77 12.76 20.84
CA PRO A 97 1.09 12.77 19.55
C PRO A 97 1.81 13.66 18.52
N TRP A 98 2.07 13.12 17.33
CA TRP A 98 2.76 13.84 16.26
C TRP A 98 1.77 14.71 15.49
N ALA A 99 1.96 16.04 15.49
CA ALA A 99 0.98 16.98 14.93
C ALA A 99 1.61 18.26 14.31
N PRO A 100 2.53 18.14 13.34
CA PRO A 100 3.25 19.30 12.78
C PRO A 100 2.34 20.31 12.06
N ARG A 101 1.11 19.92 11.72
CA ARG A 101 0.11 20.76 11.03
C ARG A 101 -1.30 20.59 11.60
N GLY A 102 -1.40 20.34 12.91
CA GLY A 102 -2.68 20.29 13.64
C GLY A 102 -3.39 18.93 13.65
N ARG A 103 -3.45 18.19 12.53
CA ARG A 103 -3.92 16.79 12.54
C ARG A 103 -2.96 15.93 13.36
N LYS A 104 -3.52 15.03 14.19
CA LYS A 104 -2.76 14.27 15.19
C LYS A 104 -2.60 12.80 14.77
N MET A 105 -1.37 12.34 14.75
CA MET A 105 -1.00 10.92 14.74
C MET A 105 -0.73 10.48 16.18
N VAL A 106 -1.07 9.23 16.51
CA VAL A 106 -0.89 8.70 17.86
C VAL A 106 0.59 8.64 18.26
N ALA A 107 0.85 8.66 19.57
CA ALA A 107 2.19 8.50 20.12
C ALA A 107 2.55 7.02 20.16
N TYR A 108 3.20 6.52 19.11
CA TYR A 108 3.60 5.12 19.05
C TYR A 108 4.74 4.79 20.02
N GLY A 109 5.67 5.73 20.22
CA GLY A 109 6.83 5.53 21.09
C GLY A 109 7.67 4.31 20.69
N PHE A 110 7.74 4.01 19.38
CA PHE A 110 8.47 2.85 18.89
C PHE A 110 9.94 2.89 19.29
N THR A 111 10.53 1.70 19.47
CA THR A 111 11.98 1.55 19.61
C THR A 111 12.68 1.93 18.31
N ASP A 112 14.00 2.15 18.38
CA ASP A 112 14.80 2.45 17.18
C ASP A 112 14.70 1.32 16.13
N GLU A 113 14.71 0.07 16.59
CA GLU A 113 14.58 -1.13 15.74
C GLU A 113 13.22 -1.18 15.02
N GLN A 114 12.11 -0.99 15.74
CA GLN A 114 10.77 -0.95 15.15
C GLN A 114 10.61 0.20 14.15
N ALA A 115 11.18 1.36 14.48
CA ALA A 115 11.18 2.51 13.56
C ALA A 115 12.02 2.23 12.30
N THR A 116 13.17 1.58 12.45
CA THR A 116 13.99 1.12 11.32
C THR A 116 13.24 0.13 10.43
N ASP A 117 12.57 -0.87 11.01
CA ASP A 117 11.79 -1.86 10.24
C ASP A 117 10.70 -1.17 9.39
N LEU A 118 9.98 -0.19 9.96
CA LEU A 118 8.99 0.62 9.22
C LEU A 118 9.63 1.51 8.14
N VAL A 119 10.82 2.07 8.41
CA VAL A 119 11.56 2.85 7.41
C VAL A 119 11.95 1.97 6.22
N GLU A 120 12.49 0.77 6.45
CA GLU A 120 12.84 -0.17 5.39
C GLU A 120 11.60 -0.61 4.60
N PHE A 121 10.48 -0.84 5.29
CA PHE A 121 9.20 -1.08 4.62
C PHE A 121 8.78 0.09 3.71
N PHE A 122 8.83 1.33 4.20
CA PHE A 122 8.49 2.49 3.37
C PHE A 122 9.47 2.74 2.22
N LYS A 123 10.74 2.37 2.39
CA LYS A 123 11.73 2.43 1.32
C LYS A 123 11.40 1.43 0.21
N TRP A 124 11.14 0.16 0.56
CA TRP A 124 10.71 -0.86 -0.39
C TRP A 124 9.41 -0.45 -1.11
N VAL A 125 8.40 0.02 -0.34
CA VAL A 125 7.15 0.57 -0.89
C VAL A 125 7.42 1.68 -1.91
N GLY A 126 8.39 2.56 -1.63
CA GLY A 126 8.78 3.63 -2.54
C GLY A 126 9.45 3.16 -3.82
N GLU A 127 9.94 1.93 -3.90
CA GLU A 127 10.62 1.37 -5.07
C GLU A 127 9.71 0.49 -5.94
N VAL A 128 8.51 0.14 -5.47
CA VAL A 128 7.52 -0.61 -6.27
C VAL A 128 7.12 0.18 -7.52
N ASP A 129 7.13 -0.49 -8.68
CA ASP A 129 6.66 0.07 -9.94
C ASP A 129 5.12 0.08 -9.99
N LEU A 130 4.55 1.27 -9.76
CA LEU A 130 3.11 1.51 -9.78
C LEU A 130 2.65 2.15 -11.10
N ASN A 131 3.33 1.87 -12.20
CA ASN A 131 2.98 2.35 -13.54
C ASN A 131 2.85 3.89 -13.61
N GLY A 132 3.75 4.60 -12.92
CA GLY A 132 3.80 6.06 -12.89
C GLY A 132 3.06 6.73 -11.73
N PHE A 133 2.48 5.98 -10.80
CA PHE A 133 1.93 6.52 -9.55
C PHE A 133 2.99 6.64 -8.42
N PRO A 134 2.89 7.62 -7.51
CA PRO A 134 2.10 8.84 -7.65
C PRO A 134 2.74 9.79 -8.68
N PRO A 135 1.95 10.61 -9.38
CA PRO A 135 2.51 11.64 -10.26
C PRO A 135 3.36 12.61 -9.43
N LYS A 136 4.42 13.14 -10.04
CA LYS A 136 5.23 14.20 -9.39
C LYS A 136 4.32 15.39 -9.09
N PRO A 137 4.47 16.02 -7.91
CA PRO A 137 3.67 17.19 -7.57
C PRO A 137 3.94 18.32 -8.57
N GLU A 138 2.87 18.91 -9.12
CA GLU A 138 2.98 20.02 -10.08
C GLU A 138 3.57 21.28 -9.44
N LEU A 139 3.38 21.44 -8.13
CA LEU A 139 3.89 22.57 -7.35
C LEU A 139 4.98 22.07 -6.38
N LYS A 140 6.21 22.54 -6.59
CA LYS A 140 7.29 22.38 -5.60
C LYS A 140 6.95 23.24 -4.39
N ARG A 141 6.76 22.59 -3.24
CA ARG A 141 6.64 23.28 -1.94
C ARG A 141 7.99 23.43 -1.28
#